data_AF-A0A2V6P3I4-F1
#
_entry.id   AF-A0A2V6P3I4-F1
#
_cell.length_a   1.000
_cell.length_b   1.000
_cell.length_c   1.000
_cell.angle_alpha   90.00
_cell.angle_beta   90.00
_cell.angle_gamma   90.00
#
_symmetry.space_group_name_H-M   'P 1'
#
loop_
_entity.id
_entity.type
_entity.pdbx_description
1 polymer ?
#
loop_
_entity_poly.entity_id
_entity_poly.type
_entity_poly.pdbx_seq_one_letter_code
_entity_poly.pdbx_strand_id
1 'polypeptide(L)'
;MIASGRVSPALYFNFGNALFKSGRIGRAILNYRLAGQLAPRDPDIRANLRFARNQVNGADARLTTWWRRWIGHLTLNEWTVLAAVAVWLWFVLLALAQWRPALKKPLRGYTATVGAAAALLSASLALAGYDRFEVKSAIVVANEAVVRYGPLDESNRYYTARDGTELTVLDAKGDWLQVTDRNNRTGWLRREQVLLFPDSRRLSQASRLSPLDLAATLQRESTLSP
;
A
#
# COMPACT_ATOMS: atom_id res chain seq x y z
N MET A 1 22.17 -21.09 -5.50
CA MET A 1 21.48 -21.13 -4.19
C MET A 1 20.07 -20.59 -4.35
N ILE A 2 19.10 -21.43 -4.72
CA ILE A 2 17.66 -21.08 -4.79
C ILE A 2 16.93 -22.28 -4.15
N ALA A 3 16.88 -22.33 -2.82
CA ALA A 3 16.30 -23.46 -2.09
C ALA A 3 15.48 -23.04 -0.86
N SER A 4 15.08 -21.78 -0.77
CA SER A 4 14.02 -21.40 0.16
C SER A 4 12.97 -20.63 -0.61
N GLY A 5 11.72 -21.09 -0.59
CA GLY A 5 10.54 -20.37 -1.12
C GLY A 5 10.24 -19.07 -0.38
N ARG A 6 11.27 -18.40 0.15
CA ARG A 6 11.19 -17.09 0.77
C ARG A 6 11.11 -16.08 -0.36
N VAL A 7 9.95 -15.45 -0.46
CA VAL A 7 9.72 -14.27 -1.29
C VAL A 7 10.81 -13.25 -0.95
N SER A 8 11.74 -13.01 -1.88
CA SER A 8 12.88 -12.12 -1.67
C SER A 8 12.62 -10.76 -2.34
N PRO A 9 12.91 -9.63 -1.66
CA PRO A 9 12.86 -8.32 -2.29
C PRO A 9 13.67 -8.26 -3.60
N ALA A 10 14.82 -8.94 -3.64
CA ALA A 10 15.69 -9.00 -4.81
C ALA A 10 15.04 -9.71 -6.01
N LEU A 11 14.18 -10.71 -5.77
CA LEU A 11 13.46 -11.42 -6.84
C LEU A 11 12.49 -10.47 -7.55
N TYR A 12 11.64 -9.79 -6.78
CA TYR A 12 10.70 -8.82 -7.33
C TYR A 12 11.42 -7.63 -7.97
N PHE A 13 12.51 -7.16 -7.36
CA PHE A 13 13.33 -6.10 -7.93
C PHE A 13 13.92 -6.49 -9.30
N ASN A 14 14.55 -7.66 -9.40
CA ASN A 14 15.13 -8.14 -10.65
C ASN A 14 14.07 -8.41 -11.72
N PHE A 15 12.93 -8.98 -11.34
CA PHE A 15 11.82 -9.18 -12.26
C PHE A 15 11.21 -7.85 -12.74
N GLY A 16 11.09 -6.87 -11.84
CA GLY A 16 10.74 -5.49 -12.16
C GLY A 16 11.69 -4.88 -13.19
N ASN A 17 13.00 -5.02 -13.00
CA ASN A 17 14.02 -4.55 -13.94
C ASN A 17 13.88 -5.19 -15.32
N ALA A 18 13.64 -6.51 -15.39
CA ALA A 18 13.43 -7.22 -16.65
C ALA A 18 12.16 -6.75 -17.36
N LEU A 19 11.05 -6.59 -16.62
CA LEU A 19 9.79 -6.09 -17.15
C LEU A 19 9.92 -4.66 -17.68
N PHE A 20 10.61 -3.81 -16.92
CA PHE A 20 10.87 -2.42 -17.29
C PHE A 20 11.66 -2.34 -18.60
N LYS A 21 12.77 -3.08 -18.70
CA LYS A 21 13.59 -3.15 -19.93
C LYS A 21 12.83 -3.71 -21.13
N SER A 22 11.83 -4.56 -20.90
CA SER A 22 10.94 -5.08 -21.94
C SER A 22 9.76 -4.17 -22.31
N GLY A 23 9.71 -2.94 -21.77
CA GLY A 23 8.63 -1.97 -22.06
C GLY A 23 7.30 -2.25 -21.36
N ARG A 24 7.22 -3.23 -20.46
CA ARG A 24 6.02 -3.57 -19.67
C ARG A 24 6.03 -2.81 -18.35
N ILE A 25 5.77 -1.51 -18.43
CA ILE A 25 5.98 -0.55 -17.35
C ILE A 25 5.03 -0.80 -16.18
N GLY A 26 3.75 -1.08 -16.41
CA GLY A 26 2.80 -1.33 -15.31
C GLY A 26 3.13 -2.57 -14.51
N ARG A 27 3.57 -3.64 -15.18
CA ARG A 27 4.05 -4.85 -14.49
C ARG A 27 5.35 -4.57 -13.72
N ALA A 28 6.24 -3.72 -14.25
CA ALA A 28 7.44 -3.31 -13.53
C ALA A 28 7.11 -2.52 -12.25
N ILE A 29 6.21 -1.54 -12.35
CA ILE A 29 5.74 -0.74 -11.20
C ILE A 29 5.13 -1.65 -10.12
N LEU A 30 4.29 -2.62 -10.52
CA LEU A 30 3.73 -3.61 -9.59
C LEU A 30 4.84 -4.34 -8.81
N ASN A 31 5.85 -4.85 -9.53
CA ASN A 31 6.94 -5.61 -8.91
C ASN A 31 7.84 -4.74 -8.02
N TYR A 32 8.15 -3.50 -8.42
CA TYR A 32 8.88 -2.60 -7.53
C TYR A 32 8.08 -2.23 -6.28
N ARG A 33 6.74 -2.09 -6.37
CA ARG A 33 5.89 -1.90 -5.20
C ARG A 33 5.89 -3.12 -4.28
N LEU A 34 5.85 -4.34 -4.83
CA LEU A 34 5.97 -5.59 -4.06
C LEU A 34 7.33 -5.68 -3.37
N ALA A 35 8.42 -5.39 -4.10
CA ALA A 35 9.77 -5.33 -3.53
C ALA A 35 9.84 -4.29 -2.39
N GLY A 36 9.23 -3.12 -2.58
CA GLY A 36 9.18 -2.05 -1.58
C GLY A 36 8.30 -2.36 -0.36
N GLN A 37 7.34 -3.28 -0.46
CA GLN A 37 6.64 -3.78 0.72
C GLN A 37 7.55 -4.64 1.61
N LEU A 38 8.46 -5.41 1.00
CA LEU A 38 9.41 -6.27 1.71
C LEU A 38 10.65 -5.51 2.19
N ALA A 39 11.13 -4.53 1.41
CA ALA A 39 12.30 -3.72 1.70
C ALA A 39 12.01 -2.22 1.49
N PRO A 40 11.21 -1.57 2.38
CA PRO A 40 10.73 -0.20 2.19
C PRO A 40 11.83 0.88 2.26
N ARG A 41 12.97 0.56 2.87
CA ARG A 41 14.12 1.48 3.04
C ARG A 41 15.18 1.33 1.95
N ASP A 42 15.02 0.38 1.04
CA ASP A 42 15.98 0.12 -0.03
C ASP A 42 16.04 1.31 -1.01
N PRO A 43 17.22 1.95 -1.19
CA PRO A 43 17.35 3.11 -2.05
C PRO A 43 17.13 2.79 -3.52
N ASP A 44 17.53 1.60 -3.98
CA ASP A 44 17.49 1.19 -5.38
C ASP A 44 16.07 0.86 -5.80
N ILE A 45 15.29 0.16 -4.97
CA ILE A 45 13.87 -0.09 -5.21
C ILE A 45 13.11 1.24 -5.32
N ARG A 46 13.37 2.19 -4.41
CA ARG A 46 12.69 3.49 -4.44
C ARG A 46 13.09 4.33 -5.65
N ALA A 47 14.37 4.31 -6.04
CA ALA A 47 14.85 5.03 -7.20
C ALA A 47 14.21 4.49 -8.48
N ASN A 48 14.21 3.17 -8.67
CA ASN A 48 13.62 2.52 -9.86
C ASN A 48 12.10 2.66 -9.92
N LEU A 49 11.40 2.53 -8.79
CA LEU A 49 9.95 2.79 -8.74
C LEU A 49 9.63 4.23 -9.13
N ARG A 50 10.38 5.21 -8.61
CA ARG A 50 10.21 6.62 -8.96
C ARG A 50 10.51 6.87 -10.44
N PHE A 51 11.57 6.27 -10.96
CA PHE A 51 11.93 6.37 -12.37
C PHE A 51 10.83 5.82 -13.28
N ALA A 52 10.31 4.62 -12.98
CA ALA A 52 9.23 4.01 -13.75
C ALA A 52 7.93 4.85 -13.68
N ARG A 53 7.57 5.37 -12.51
CA ARG A 53 6.43 6.29 -12.37
C ARG A 53 6.59 7.56 -13.20
N ASN A 54 7.77 8.17 -13.15
CA ASN A 54 8.05 9.40 -13.89
C ASN A 54 7.95 9.19 -15.41
N GLN A 55 8.26 8.00 -15.92
CA GLN A 55 8.11 7.68 -17.34
C GLN A 55 6.64 7.64 -17.80
N VAL A 56 5.72 7.21 -16.93
CA VAL A 56 4.28 7.15 -17.23
C VAL A 56 3.63 8.53 -17.08
N ASN A 57 3.97 9.21 -15.98
CA ASN A 57 3.21 10.35 -15.45
C ASN A 57 3.88 11.70 -15.71
N GLY A 58 5.07 11.72 -16.30
CA GLY A 58 5.99 12.86 -16.25
C GLY A 58 6.67 12.96 -14.88
N ALA A 59 7.68 13.82 -14.75
CA ALA A 59 8.35 14.05 -13.46
C ALA A 59 7.31 14.41 -12.39
N ASP A 60 7.16 13.57 -11.37
CA ASP A 60 6.26 13.82 -10.25
C ASP A 60 6.72 15.09 -9.52
N ALA A 61 6.05 16.22 -9.77
CA ALA A 61 6.18 17.46 -9.01
C ALA A 61 5.38 17.42 -7.69
N ARG A 62 4.98 16.23 -7.22
CA ARG A 62 4.57 16.08 -5.83
C ARG A 62 5.82 16.13 -4.98
N LEU A 63 6.24 17.35 -4.66
CA LEU A 63 7.14 17.66 -3.56
C LEU A 63 6.67 16.81 -2.38
N THR A 64 7.36 15.70 -2.12
CA THR A 64 7.15 14.91 -0.91
C THR A 64 7.37 15.90 0.21
N THR A 65 6.28 16.39 0.81
CA THR A 65 6.36 17.43 1.80
C THR A 65 7.28 16.91 2.89
N TRP A 66 8.22 17.73 3.34
CA TRP A 66 9.30 17.29 4.21
C TRP A 66 8.76 16.44 5.39
N TRP A 67 7.61 16.81 5.98
CA TRP A 67 6.94 16.03 7.02
C TRP A 67 6.60 14.58 6.64
N ARG A 68 6.20 14.28 5.38
CA ARG A 68 5.99 12.90 4.89
C ARG A 68 7.30 12.11 4.80
N ARG A 69 8.43 12.77 4.51
CA ARG A 69 9.76 12.14 4.58
C ARG A 69 10.12 11.77 6.02
N TRP A 70 9.90 12.68 6.96
CA TRP A 70 10.17 12.45 8.39
C TRP A 70 9.28 11.33 8.97
N ILE A 71 7.97 11.35 8.70
CA ILE A 71 7.03 10.30 9.13
C ILE A 71 7.33 8.94 8.49
N GLY A 72 7.85 8.92 7.26
CA GLY A 72 8.22 7.70 6.54
C GLY A 72 9.50 7.02 7.02
N HIS A 73 10.27 7.63 7.93
CA HIS A 73 11.40 6.93 8.55
C HIS A 73 10.93 5.78 9.45
N LEU A 74 9.80 5.95 10.12
CA LEU A 74 9.20 4.94 10.99
C LEU A 74 8.19 4.10 10.19
N THR A 75 8.37 2.79 10.19
CA THR A 75 7.42 1.83 9.64
C THR A 75 6.15 1.81 10.49
N LEU A 76 5.01 1.38 9.91
CA LEU A 76 3.77 1.22 10.67
C LEU A 76 3.93 0.35 11.91
N ASN A 77 4.74 -0.71 11.84
CA ASN A 77 5.02 -1.54 13.00
C ASN A 77 5.75 -0.78 14.11
N GLU A 78 6.72 0.08 13.75
CA GLU A 78 7.43 0.92 14.72
C GLU A 78 6.49 1.98 15.32
N TRP A 79 5.60 2.58 14.53
CA TRP A 79 4.53 3.46 15.03
C TRP A 79 3.60 2.74 16.00
N THR A 80 3.21 1.50 15.70
CA THR A 80 2.36 0.68 16.58
C THR A 80 3.07 0.35 17.89
N VAL A 81 4.35 -0.04 17.83
CA VAL A 81 5.14 -0.32 19.04
C VAL A 81 5.30 0.94 19.88
N LEU A 82 5.61 2.08 19.26
CA LEU A 82 5.78 3.35 19.98
C LEU A 82 4.47 3.80 20.65
N ALA A 83 3.34 3.71 19.93
CA ALA A 83 2.03 4.01 20.49
C ALA A 83 1.67 3.06 21.66
N ALA A 84 1.93 1.76 21.49
CA ALA A 84 1.68 0.77 22.54
C ALA A 84 2.52 1.03 23.79
N VAL A 85 3.81 1.33 23.64
CA VAL A 85 4.70 1.67 24.76
C VAL A 85 4.23 2.94 25.47
N ALA A 86 3.82 3.98 24.73
CA ALA A 86 3.32 5.22 25.31
C ALA A 86 2.02 5.02 26.11
N VAL A 87 1.09 4.21 25.59
CA VAL A 87 -0.15 3.85 26.29
C VAL A 87 0.14 3.04 27.56
N TRP A 88 1.05 2.06 27.48
CA TRP A 88 1.47 1.29 28.66
C TRP A 88 2.13 2.17 29.73
N LEU A 89 3.01 3.09 29.33
CA LEU A 89 3.64 4.05 30.23
C LEU A 89 2.58 4.93 30.93
N TRP A 90 1.56 5.36 30.20
CA TRP A 90 0.44 6.11 30.78
C TRP A 90 -0.31 5.28 31.82
N PHE A 91 -0.68 4.03 31.49
CA PHE A 91 -1.36 3.16 32.45
C PHE A 91 -0.53 2.90 33.70
N VAL A 92 0.78 2.71 33.58
CA VAL A 92 1.69 2.56 34.72
C VAL A 92 1.70 3.81 35.59
N LEU A 93 1.77 5.01 35.01
CA LEU A 93 1.72 6.28 35.76
C LEU A 93 0.37 6.49 36.47
N LEU A 94 -0.75 6.13 35.83
CA LEU A 94 -2.07 6.16 36.45
C LEU A 94 -2.18 5.15 37.61
N ALA A 95 -1.68 3.94 37.42
CA ALA A 95 -1.66 2.90 38.45
C ALA A 95 -0.81 3.33 39.67
N LEU A 96 0.38 3.90 39.44
CA LEU A 96 1.24 4.46 40.49
C LEU A 96 0.56 5.61 41.25
N ALA A 97 -0.12 6.51 40.53
CA ALA A 97 -0.88 7.60 41.14
C ALA A 97 -2.06 7.08 41.98
N GLN A 98 -2.73 6.00 41.57
CA GLN A 98 -3.83 5.40 42.34
C GLN A 98 -3.35 4.56 43.53
N TRP A 99 -2.26 3.79 43.38
CA TRP A 99 -1.65 3.00 44.45
C TRP A 99 -1.12 3.90 45.58
N ARG A 100 -0.48 5.03 45.23
CA ARG A 100 0.12 5.95 46.19
C ARG A 100 -0.55 7.34 46.08
N PRO A 101 -1.59 7.62 46.89
CA PRO A 101 -2.30 8.90 46.85
C PRO A 101 -1.41 10.14 47.03
N ALA A 102 -0.31 10.00 47.76
CA ALA A 102 0.71 11.05 47.95
C ALA A 102 1.39 11.48 46.64
N LEU A 103 1.43 10.60 45.64
CA LEU A 103 2.05 10.86 44.33
C LEU A 103 1.07 11.49 43.33
N LYS A 104 -0.24 11.57 43.61
CA LYS A 104 -1.25 12.11 42.67
C LYS A 104 -0.98 13.56 42.24
N LYS A 105 -0.64 14.43 43.19
CA LYS A 105 -0.37 15.86 42.92
C LYS A 105 0.90 16.07 42.09
N PRO A 106 2.07 15.48 42.42
CA PRO A 106 3.28 15.66 41.61
C PRO A 106 3.21 14.96 40.25
N LEU A 107 2.51 13.81 40.12
CA LEU A 107 2.42 13.08 38.84
C LEU A 107 1.37 13.64 37.89
N ARG A 108 0.46 14.51 38.33
CA ARG A 108 -0.67 14.99 37.52
C ARG A 108 -0.23 15.62 36.18
N GLY A 109 0.81 16.44 36.19
CA GLY A 109 1.38 17.04 34.97
C GLY A 109 2.00 16.00 34.04
N TYR A 110 2.72 15.02 34.59
CA TYR A 110 3.32 13.92 33.83
C TYR A 110 2.26 13.00 33.22
N THR A 111 1.21 12.64 33.96
CA THR A 111 0.09 11.84 33.43
C THR A 111 -0.66 12.56 32.31
N ALA A 112 -0.86 13.87 32.42
CA ALA A 112 -1.54 14.65 31.39
C ALA A 112 -0.70 14.80 30.11
N THR A 113 0.60 15.05 30.25
CA THR A 113 1.53 15.20 29.12
C THR A 113 1.80 13.88 28.39
N VAL A 114 2.13 12.81 29.12
CA VAL A 114 2.29 11.46 28.56
C VAL A 114 0.98 10.99 27.93
N GLY A 115 -0.15 11.36 28.52
CA GLY A 115 -1.44 11.01 27.98
C GLY A 115 -1.82 11.71 26.68
N ALA A 116 -1.59 13.02 26.61
CA ALA A 116 -1.75 13.77 25.37
C ALA A 116 -0.82 13.23 24.27
N ALA A 117 0.44 12.90 24.61
CA ALA A 117 1.38 12.30 23.68
C ALA A 117 0.90 10.91 23.18
N ALA A 118 0.40 10.05 24.05
CA ALA A 118 -0.13 8.74 23.68
C ALA A 118 -1.36 8.86 22.75
N ALA A 119 -2.26 9.82 23.01
CA ALA A 119 -3.40 10.10 22.16
C ALA A 119 -2.98 10.60 20.77
N LEU A 120 -2.02 11.53 20.71
CA LEU A 120 -1.47 12.05 19.45
C LEU A 120 -0.76 10.97 18.63
N LEU A 121 0.02 10.11 19.27
CA LEU A 121 0.69 8.98 18.62
C LEU A 121 -0.34 7.96 18.08
N SER A 122 -1.38 7.67 18.85
CA SER A 122 -2.46 6.76 18.44
C SER A 122 -3.26 7.32 17.26
N ALA A 123 -3.59 8.63 17.28
CA ALA A 123 -4.24 9.30 16.16
C ALA A 123 -3.36 9.30 14.90
N SER A 124 -2.06 9.56 15.05
CA SER A 124 -1.10 9.51 13.94
C SER A 124 -0.99 8.11 13.34
N LEU A 125 -0.99 7.07 14.18
CA LEU A 125 -1.02 5.68 13.74
C LEU A 125 -2.32 5.35 12.99
N ALA A 126 -3.46 5.78 13.52
CA ALA A 126 -4.77 5.56 12.89
C ALA A 126 -4.82 6.20 11.50
N LEU A 127 -4.35 7.45 11.37
CA LEU A 127 -4.26 8.17 10.09
C LEU A 127 -3.28 7.47 9.11
N ALA A 128 -2.11 7.06 9.59
CA ALA A 128 -1.13 6.34 8.77
C ALA A 128 -1.63 4.95 8.32
N GLY A 129 -2.46 4.31 9.16
CA GLY A 129 -3.12 3.05 8.83
C GLY A 129 -4.25 3.23 7.82
N TYR A 130 -5.09 4.24 8.00
CA TYR A 130 -6.25 4.52 7.14
C TYR A 130 -5.87 4.65 5.65
N ASP A 131 -4.85 5.48 5.35
CA ASP A 131 -4.33 5.66 3.99
C ASP A 131 -3.82 4.35 3.35
N ARG A 132 -3.39 3.38 4.16
CA ARG A 132 -2.79 2.12 3.67
C ARG A 132 -3.78 0.97 3.55
N PHE A 133 -4.84 0.97 4.36
CA PHE A 133 -5.82 -0.13 4.40
C PHE A 133 -7.04 0.09 3.50
N GLU A 134 -7.42 1.34 3.22
CA GLU A 134 -8.59 1.60 2.36
C GLU A 134 -8.26 1.76 0.86
N VAL A 135 -7.04 2.20 0.53
CA VAL A 135 -6.72 2.54 -0.87
C VAL A 135 -6.31 1.30 -1.66
N LYS A 136 -7.28 0.61 -2.25
CA LYS A 136 -7.04 -0.42 -3.27
C LYS A 136 -6.49 0.24 -4.53
N SER A 137 -5.19 0.06 -4.80
CA SER A 137 -4.58 0.54 -6.04
C SER A 137 -4.75 -0.47 -7.18
N ALA A 138 -5.18 0.00 -8.34
CA ALA A 138 -5.10 -0.71 -9.61
C ALA A 138 -3.97 -0.12 -10.45
N ILE A 139 -3.22 -0.97 -11.16
CA ILE A 139 -2.15 -0.55 -12.06
C ILE A 139 -2.54 -0.99 -13.46
N VAL A 140 -2.66 -0.04 -14.39
CA VAL A 140 -2.96 -0.34 -15.79
C VAL A 140 -1.82 -1.15 -16.39
N VAL A 141 -2.15 -2.26 -17.06
CA VAL A 141 -1.17 -3.12 -17.77
C VAL A 141 -1.47 -3.29 -19.25
N ALA A 142 -2.60 -2.76 -19.71
CA ALA A 142 -2.88 -2.62 -21.13
C ALA A 142 -2.12 -1.42 -21.69
N ASN A 143 -1.67 -1.50 -22.95
CA ASN A 143 -1.02 -0.37 -23.63
C ASN A 143 -1.92 0.88 -23.62
N GLU A 144 -3.22 0.67 -23.86
CA GLU A 144 -4.26 1.69 -23.79
C GLU A 144 -5.49 1.12 -23.08
N ALA A 145 -5.71 1.55 -21.83
CA ALA A 145 -6.93 1.23 -21.09
C ALA A 145 -7.93 2.37 -21.24
N VAL A 146 -9.07 2.09 -21.86
CA VAL A 146 -10.12 3.07 -22.10
C VAL A 146 -10.99 3.19 -20.85
N VAL A 147 -10.93 4.35 -20.20
CA VAL A 147 -11.80 4.70 -19.09
C VAL A 147 -13.08 5.34 -19.65
N ARG A 148 -14.23 4.87 -19.19
CA ARG A 148 -15.56 5.25 -19.66
C ARG A 148 -16.37 5.95 -18.56
N TYR A 149 -17.45 6.62 -18.93
CA TYR A 149 -18.35 7.26 -17.95
C TYR A 149 -19.22 6.25 -17.18
N GLY A 150 -19.51 5.08 -17.75
CA GLY A 150 -20.37 4.06 -17.14
C GLY A 150 -19.82 2.64 -17.28
N PRO A 151 -20.34 1.68 -16.49
CA PRO A 151 -19.92 0.28 -16.46
C PRO A 151 -20.55 -0.53 -17.62
N LEU A 152 -20.45 -0.01 -18.85
CA LEU A 152 -21.00 -0.63 -20.07
C LEU A 152 -20.03 -0.40 -21.23
N ASP A 153 -19.91 -1.38 -22.14
CA ASP A 153 -19.03 -1.25 -23.31
C ASP A 153 -19.48 -0.18 -24.30
N GLU A 154 -20.78 0.13 -24.30
CA GLU A 154 -21.40 1.18 -25.12
C GLU A 154 -21.21 2.58 -24.52
N SER A 155 -20.77 2.69 -23.26
CA SER A 155 -20.57 4.00 -22.62
C SER A 155 -19.48 4.80 -23.32
N ASN A 156 -19.71 6.10 -23.48
CA ASN A 156 -18.75 7.02 -24.08
C ASN A 156 -17.37 6.93 -23.40
N ARG A 157 -16.33 6.95 -24.22
CA ARG A 157 -14.94 7.01 -23.78
C ARG A 157 -14.70 8.36 -23.11
N TYR A 158 -14.17 8.35 -21.89
CA TYR A 158 -13.84 9.56 -21.16
C TYR A 158 -12.37 9.95 -21.35
N TYR A 159 -11.45 9.02 -21.08
CA TYR A 159 -10.03 9.18 -21.38
C TYR A 159 -9.34 7.81 -21.52
N THR A 160 -8.13 7.81 -22.05
CA THR A 160 -7.29 6.61 -22.12
C THR A 160 -6.17 6.70 -21.10
N ALA A 161 -6.06 5.69 -20.24
CA ALA A 161 -4.93 5.51 -19.33
C ALA A 161 -3.86 4.65 -20.01
N ARG A 162 -2.59 4.99 -19.79
CA ARG A 162 -1.44 4.29 -20.37
C ARG A 162 -0.95 3.19 -19.45
N ASP A 163 -0.22 2.22 -20.00
CA ASP A 163 0.49 1.20 -19.21
C ASP A 163 1.29 1.86 -18.07
N GLY A 164 1.10 1.33 -16.86
CA GLY A 164 1.70 1.81 -15.62
C GLY A 164 1.01 2.98 -14.93
N THR A 165 -0.14 3.44 -15.43
CA THR A 165 -0.97 4.42 -14.71
C THR A 165 -1.51 3.77 -13.44
N GLU A 166 -1.25 4.38 -12.29
CA GLU A 166 -1.76 3.95 -10.99
C GLU A 166 -3.09 4.65 -10.70
N LEU A 167 -4.12 3.86 -10.44
CA LEU A 167 -5.49 4.31 -10.23
C LEU A 167 -5.99 3.83 -8.87
N THR A 168 -6.85 4.59 -8.21
CA THR A 168 -7.50 4.16 -6.97
C THR A 168 -8.85 3.56 -7.30
N VAL A 169 -9.11 2.33 -6.85
CA VAL A 169 -10.40 1.65 -7.06
C VAL A 169 -11.40 2.14 -6.01
N LEU A 170 -12.53 2.66 -6.47
CA LEU A 170 -13.63 3.16 -5.64
C LEU A 170 -14.74 2.13 -5.45
N ASP A 171 -15.11 1.45 -6.54
CA ASP A 171 -16.20 0.47 -6.56
C ASP A 171 -15.94 -0.62 -7.60
N ALA A 172 -16.64 -1.75 -7.49
CA ALA A 172 -16.57 -2.85 -8.43
C ALA A 172 -17.99 -3.39 -8.73
N LYS A 173 -18.35 -3.42 -10.01
CA LYS A 173 -19.63 -3.95 -10.49
C LYS A 173 -19.40 -4.95 -11.61
N GLY A 174 -19.55 -6.25 -11.32
CA GLY A 174 -19.20 -7.31 -12.27
C GLY A 174 -17.74 -7.18 -12.72
N ASP A 175 -17.50 -7.13 -14.02
CA ASP A 175 -16.17 -6.96 -14.62
C ASP A 175 -15.67 -5.51 -14.70
N TRP A 176 -16.49 -4.57 -14.22
CA TRP A 176 -16.15 -3.15 -14.22
C TRP A 176 -15.60 -2.71 -12.87
N LEU A 177 -14.57 -1.88 -12.93
CA LEU A 177 -13.99 -1.20 -11.79
C LEU A 177 -14.19 0.30 -11.95
N GLN A 178 -14.82 0.92 -10.96
CA GLN A 178 -14.82 2.36 -10.85
C GLN A 178 -13.49 2.80 -10.25
N VAL A 179 -12.81 3.71 -10.92
CA VAL A 179 -11.50 4.19 -10.52
C VAL A 179 -11.45 5.70 -10.53
N THR A 180 -10.53 6.24 -9.74
CA THR A 180 -10.12 7.65 -9.81
C THR A 180 -8.63 7.75 -10.07
N ASP A 181 -8.27 8.66 -10.98
CA ASP A 181 -6.89 9.00 -11.31
C ASP A 181 -6.35 10.09 -10.35
N ARG A 182 -5.04 10.34 -10.39
CA ARG A 182 -4.35 11.37 -9.59
C ARG A 182 -4.90 12.80 -9.76
N ASN A 183 -5.59 13.04 -10.87
CA ASN A 183 -6.26 14.30 -11.22
C ASN A 183 -7.74 14.34 -10.75
N ASN A 184 -8.15 13.43 -9.86
CA ASN A 184 -9.53 13.31 -9.36
C ASN A 184 -10.57 13.03 -10.46
N ARG A 185 -10.14 12.43 -11.57
CA ARG A 185 -11.01 12.02 -12.68
C ARG A 185 -11.54 10.62 -12.42
N THR A 186 -12.84 10.51 -12.18
CA THR A 186 -13.51 9.24 -11.93
C THR A 186 -14.11 8.64 -13.19
N GLY A 187 -13.96 7.34 -13.39
CA GLY A 187 -14.60 6.61 -14.48
C GLY A 187 -14.54 5.10 -14.28
N TRP A 188 -15.01 4.35 -15.26
CA TRP A 188 -15.12 2.89 -15.24
C TRP A 188 -14.18 2.26 -16.27
N LEU A 189 -13.51 1.18 -15.90
CA LEU A 189 -12.72 0.37 -16.84
C LEU A 189 -12.88 -1.12 -16.56
N ARG A 190 -12.49 -1.95 -17.51
CA ARG A 190 -12.55 -3.41 -17.37
C ARG A 190 -11.43 -3.94 -16.49
N ARG A 191 -11.77 -4.86 -15.59
CA ARG A 191 -10.81 -5.46 -14.64
C ARG A 191 -9.60 -6.10 -15.32
N GLU A 192 -9.76 -6.70 -16.50
CA GLU A 192 -8.69 -7.34 -17.27
C GLU A 192 -7.56 -6.39 -17.71
N GLN A 193 -7.85 -5.08 -17.79
CA GLN A 193 -6.88 -4.07 -18.22
C GLN A 193 -5.96 -3.60 -17.09
N VAL A 194 -6.25 -4.01 -15.85
CA VAL A 194 -5.51 -3.61 -14.65
C VAL A 194 -5.08 -4.81 -13.82
N LEU A 195 -3.92 -4.67 -13.18
CA LEU A 195 -3.54 -5.53 -12.07
C LEU A 195 -3.87 -4.84 -10.76
N LEU A 196 -4.64 -5.51 -9.92
CA LEU A 196 -4.90 -5.05 -8.56
C LEU A 196 -3.65 -5.25 -7.73
N PHE A 197 -3.23 -4.20 -7.03
CA PHE A 197 -2.14 -4.29 -6.10
C PHE A 197 -2.60 -5.13 -4.89
N PRO A 198 -1.96 -6.27 -4.60
CA PRO A 198 -2.41 -7.16 -3.54
C PRO A 198 -2.28 -6.45 -2.19
N ASP A 199 -3.36 -6.53 -1.43
CA ASP A 199 -3.38 -6.03 -0.06
C ASP A 199 -2.35 -6.81 0.78
N SER A 200 -1.69 -6.13 1.73
CA SER A 200 -0.56 -6.67 2.51
C SER A 200 -0.88 -8.00 3.22
N ARG A 201 -2.16 -8.23 3.56
CA ARG A 201 -2.67 -9.49 4.12
C ARG A 201 -2.52 -10.68 3.16
N ARG A 202 -2.77 -10.50 1.86
CA ARG A 202 -2.70 -11.59 0.87
C ARG A 202 -1.27 -12.08 0.62
N LEU A 203 -0.28 -11.19 0.69
CA LEU A 203 1.14 -11.56 0.55
C LEU A 203 1.66 -12.35 1.76
N SER A 204 1.15 -12.04 2.96
CA SER A 204 1.46 -12.80 4.17
C SER A 204 0.83 -14.20 4.19
N GLN A 205 -0.31 -14.39 3.51
CA GLN A 205 -0.91 -15.70 3.26
C GLN A 205 -0.19 -16.44 2.13
N ALA A 206 0.09 -15.78 1.01
CA ALA A 206 0.76 -16.38 -0.14
C ALA A 206 2.20 -16.81 0.16
N SER A 207 2.92 -16.10 1.04
CA SER A 207 4.26 -16.50 1.51
C SER A 207 4.24 -17.65 2.53
N ARG A 208 3.06 -18.01 3.06
CA ARG A 208 2.87 -19.17 3.94
C ARG A 208 2.39 -20.42 3.20
N LEU A 209 1.94 -20.28 1.95
CA LEU A 209 1.45 -21.38 1.13
C LEU A 209 2.59 -21.94 0.27
N SER A 210 2.63 -23.25 0.11
CA SER A 210 3.62 -23.88 -0.74
C SER A 210 3.34 -23.53 -2.22
N PRO A 211 4.35 -23.54 -3.11
CA PRO A 211 4.16 -23.27 -4.54
C PRO A 211 3.10 -24.17 -5.21
N LEU A 212 2.87 -25.36 -4.65
CA LEU A 212 1.89 -26.33 -5.13
C LEU A 212 0.45 -25.92 -4.77
N ASP A 213 0.25 -25.26 -3.62
CA ASP A 213 -1.07 -24.79 -3.20
C ASP A 213 -1.53 -23.57 -4.01
N LEU A 214 -0.58 -22.74 -4.46
CA LEU A 214 -0.86 -21.58 -5.31
C LEU A 214 -1.35 -22.02 -6.70
N ALA A 215 -0.74 -23.06 -7.28
CA ALA A 215 -1.15 -23.63 -8.56
C ALA A 215 -2.54 -24.30 -8.45
N ALA A 216 -2.80 -25.03 -7.37
CA ALA A 216 -4.10 -25.66 -7.13
C ALA A 216 -5.22 -24.62 -6.93
N THR A 217 -4.94 -23.49 -6.27
CA THR A 217 -5.93 -22.43 -6.03
C THR A 217 -6.28 -21.69 -7.31
N LEU A 218 -5.28 -21.33 -8.13
CA LEU A 218 -5.48 -20.66 -9.41
C LEU A 218 -6.18 -21.57 -10.45
N GLN A 219 -5.95 -22.88 -10.39
CA GLN A 219 -6.59 -23.84 -11.28
C GLN A 219 -8.05 -24.13 -10.88
N ARG A 220 -8.35 -24.14 -9.58
CA ARG A 220 -9.72 -24.35 -9.06
C ARG A 220 -10.63 -23.15 -9.30
N GLU A 221 -10.09 -21.92 -9.32
CA GLU A 221 -10.84 -20.71 -9.69
C GLU A 221 -11.12 -20.63 -11.21
N SER A 222 -10.28 -21.25 -12.06
CA SER A 222 -10.52 -21.30 -13.51
C SER A 222 -11.63 -22.28 -13.94
N THR A 223 -12.03 -23.20 -13.06
CA THR A 223 -13.02 -24.26 -13.33
C THR A 223 -14.41 -23.98 -12.73
N LEU A 224 -14.60 -22.85 -12.03
CA LEU A 224 -15.83 -22.53 -11.29
C LEU A 224 -16.53 -21.24 -11.75
N SER A 225 -16.38 -20.87 -13.02
CA SER A 225 -17.29 -19.92 -13.69
C SER A 225 -17.90 -20.58 -14.93
N PRO A 226 -19.21 -20.91 -14.94
CA PRO A 226 -19.96 -21.01 -16.18
C PRO A 226 -20.08 -19.64 -16.88
#